data_AF-A0A7C6HNC9-F1
#
_entry.id   AF-A0A7C6HNC9-F1
#
_cell.length_a   1.000
_cell.length_b   1.000
_cell.length_c   1.000
_cell.angle_alpha   90.00
_cell.angle_beta   90.00
_cell.angle_gamma   90.00
#
_symmetry.space_group_name_H-M   'P 1'
#
loop_
_entity.id
_entity.type
_entity.pdbx_description
1 polymer ?
#
loop_
_entity_poly.entity_id
_entity_poly.type
_entity_poly.pdbx_seq_one_letter_code
_entity_poly.pdbx_strand_id
1 'polypeptide(L)'
;MKHRTQLLSLLIVLLLIVTSCTPQSAAPAPQTPAEVETPATEVTETPAETVVNVKITGEGVDLTLDQATYDSLEEVSVQTTNVDSKGEVSDVEVTGIVLFDYLSANGVDVEKIAAVNLVADDGYQISVEKAMWEDSELMVITKSDGEAVDMARSALPGKRAMYWVKNLTEIQLDTSAVEENQSDVDTVLVVRELIHEMDDEELNNFGYEVDAYSLRKLFEQFGKVPTQAVKMIAEDGLEKTETADVFLAQYVTFEFEDGTEDNTPLYFSEEISDGMRVKFLKLAVAENQALFFGKEISFQDLFESVGMKKADSYRLVAIDGFSVEVPAEAIEYGKIYVDDDEHLRTVFDGYDLSEVKGKGSVKTISRIEAIGGTTEASGDTGTPLLKVFVGDDRRQVSEEEFLALPQIEKHLSRTNSKGETSEADYSGVHWSELAKALNFDPDTTVTLVASDGYEVVLTSDILNDPDSLFAITQDGAPIESEGDGKVWFCASENFTANYWVKYVAKIVIE
;
A
#
# COMPACT_ATOMS: atom_id res chain seq x y z
N MET A 1 55.48 -8.48 -26.81
CA MET A 1 56.36 -8.62 -25.63
C MET A 1 56.76 -7.25 -25.04
N LYS A 2 55.81 -6.35 -24.74
CA LYS A 2 56.09 -5.02 -24.14
C LYS A 2 55.37 -4.74 -22.80
N HIS A 3 54.53 -5.66 -22.32
CA HIS A 3 53.78 -5.49 -21.06
C HIS A 3 54.40 -6.19 -19.83
N ARG A 4 55.53 -6.91 -19.97
CA ARG A 4 56.18 -7.58 -18.83
C ARG A 4 57.21 -6.74 -18.08
N THR A 5 57.66 -5.61 -18.64
CA THR A 5 58.68 -4.76 -18.03
C THR A 5 58.09 -3.66 -17.14
N GLN A 6 56.83 -3.25 -17.35
CA GLN A 6 56.18 -2.22 -16.54
C GLN A 6 55.62 -2.76 -15.21
N LEU A 7 55.25 -4.04 -15.15
CA LEU A 7 54.76 -4.67 -13.91
C LEU A 7 55.89 -4.90 -12.88
N LEU A 8 57.14 -5.05 -13.33
CA LEU A 8 58.28 -5.29 -12.45
C LEU A 8 58.83 -4.00 -11.81
N SER A 9 58.63 -2.84 -12.45
CA SER A 9 59.06 -1.54 -11.92
C SER A 9 58.11 -0.98 -10.86
N LEU A 10 56.81 -1.29 -10.92
CA LEU A 10 55.84 -0.84 -9.91
C LEU A 10 55.96 -1.63 -8.60
N LEU A 11 56.33 -2.91 -8.67
CA LEU A 11 56.47 -3.79 -7.50
C LEU A 11 57.73 -3.47 -6.65
N ILE A 12 58.76 -2.85 -7.25
CA ILE A 12 60.01 -2.48 -6.54
C ILE A 12 59.87 -1.13 -5.82
N VAL A 13 58.96 -0.25 -6.26
CA VAL A 13 58.69 1.03 -5.59
C VAL A 13 57.76 0.85 -4.38
N LEU A 14 56.88 -0.16 -4.41
CA LEU A 14 55.97 -0.48 -3.30
C LEU A 14 56.64 -1.21 -2.12
N LEU A 15 57.83 -1.77 -2.32
CA LEU A 15 58.59 -2.55 -1.31
C LEU A 15 59.62 -1.72 -0.52
N LEU A 16 59.66 -0.40 -0.70
CA LEU A 16 60.66 0.50 -0.09
C LEU A 16 60.10 1.54 0.91
N ILE A 17 58.81 1.50 1.27
CA ILE A 17 58.18 2.50 2.19
C ILE A 17 57.73 1.86 3.52
N VAL A 18 58.43 0.86 4.03
CA VAL A 18 58.25 0.41 5.42
C VAL A 18 59.61 0.20 6.05
N THR A 19 60.22 1.25 6.59
CA THR A 19 61.02 1.18 7.82
C THR A 19 61.34 2.57 8.36
N SER A 20 61.28 2.66 9.69
CA SER A 20 61.85 3.67 10.59
C SER A 20 61.05 4.97 10.82
N CYS A 21 60.38 5.03 11.97
CA CYS A 21 60.64 6.10 12.94
C CYS A 21 60.38 5.59 14.36
N THR A 22 61.49 5.43 15.09
CA THR A 22 61.56 5.20 16.53
C THR A 22 61.22 6.51 17.27
N PRO A 23 60.45 6.51 18.37
CA PRO A 23 60.17 7.75 19.09
C PRO A 23 61.40 8.22 19.87
N GLN A 24 61.87 9.43 19.54
CA GLN A 24 62.93 10.14 20.23
C GLN A 24 62.35 10.93 21.40
N SER A 25 62.85 10.61 22.60
CA SER A 25 62.64 11.36 23.84
C SER A 25 63.18 12.79 23.70
N ALA A 26 62.33 13.78 24.05
CA ALA A 26 62.73 15.16 24.22
C ALA A 26 62.43 15.62 25.65
N ALA A 27 63.44 16.23 26.25
CA ALA A 27 63.48 16.81 27.59
C ALA A 27 62.75 18.18 27.65
N PRO A 28 62.52 18.73 28.85
CA PRO A 28 61.43 19.67 29.12
C PRO A 28 61.82 21.14 28.97
N ALA A 29 60.81 22.00 28.77
CA ALA A 29 60.87 23.44 29.00
C ALA A 29 59.45 23.99 29.26
N PRO A 30 59.29 25.22 29.77
CA PRO A 30 59.72 25.77 31.05
C PRO A 30 58.51 26.04 31.98
N GLN A 31 58.74 26.04 33.30
CA GLN A 31 57.72 26.33 34.30
C GLN A 31 57.20 27.77 34.20
N THR A 32 55.88 27.92 34.08
CA THR A 32 55.12 29.16 34.26
C THR A 32 54.37 29.08 35.61
N PRO A 33 54.21 30.19 36.36
CA PRO A 33 54.00 30.18 37.79
C PRO A 33 52.69 29.53 38.25
N ALA A 34 52.74 28.94 39.44
CA ALA A 34 51.60 28.38 40.16
C ALA A 34 50.43 29.36 40.24
N GLU A 35 49.31 28.97 39.65
CA GLU A 35 48.01 29.54 39.95
C GLU A 35 47.47 28.86 41.21
N VAL A 36 47.00 29.68 42.14
CA VAL A 36 46.55 29.29 43.48
C VAL A 36 45.28 28.44 43.34
N GLU A 37 45.33 27.21 43.81
CA GLU A 37 44.16 26.34 43.97
C GLU A 37 43.10 27.07 44.81
N THR A 38 41.99 27.40 44.18
CA THR A 38 40.72 27.62 44.88
C THR A 38 40.07 26.22 44.97
N PRO A 39 39.67 25.72 46.15
CA PRO A 39 39.08 24.39 46.23
C PRO A 39 37.80 24.38 45.41
N ALA A 40 37.79 23.60 44.33
CA ALA A 40 36.58 23.24 43.62
C ALA A 40 35.66 22.56 44.64
N THR A 41 34.51 23.19 44.88
CA THR A 41 33.40 22.52 45.52
C THR A 41 32.99 21.43 44.54
N GLU A 42 33.18 20.18 44.94
CA GLU A 42 32.68 18.99 44.25
C GLU A 42 31.16 19.13 44.20
N VAL A 43 30.65 19.73 43.12
CA VAL A 43 29.25 19.61 42.76
C VAL A 43 29.12 18.16 42.32
N THR A 44 28.58 17.34 43.21
CA THR A 44 28.08 16.02 42.85
C THR A 44 26.94 16.29 41.86
N GLU A 45 27.27 16.31 40.56
CA GLU A 45 26.25 16.28 39.52
C GLU A 45 25.47 14.99 39.76
N THR A 46 24.22 15.18 40.17
CA THR A 46 23.25 14.10 40.21
C THR A 46 23.14 13.62 38.76
N PRO A 47 23.26 12.31 38.46
CA PRO A 47 23.09 11.82 37.11
C PRO A 47 21.80 12.41 36.54
N ALA A 48 21.86 12.95 35.32
CA ALA A 48 20.66 13.44 34.65
C ALA A 48 19.67 12.28 34.57
N GLU A 49 18.60 12.35 35.37
CA GLU A 49 17.52 11.38 35.33
C GLU A 49 16.67 11.68 34.10
N THR A 50 16.44 10.66 33.28
CA THR A 50 15.53 10.75 32.14
C THR A 50 14.15 11.16 32.60
N VAL A 51 13.52 12.09 31.90
CA VAL A 51 12.11 12.43 32.16
C VAL A 51 11.21 11.48 31.37
N VAL A 52 10.39 10.69 32.07
CA VAL A 52 9.34 9.85 31.48
C VAL A 52 7.95 10.43 31.78
N ASN A 53 7.27 10.88 30.75
CA ASN A 53 5.87 11.31 30.80
C ASN A 53 5.25 11.18 29.40
N VAL A 54 4.80 9.97 29.06
CA VAL A 54 4.24 9.64 27.74
C VAL A 54 2.76 9.36 27.88
N LYS A 55 1.93 10.15 27.19
CA LYS A 55 0.48 9.92 27.13
C LYS A 55 0.17 8.81 26.12
N ILE A 56 -0.74 7.91 26.43
CA ILE A 56 -1.16 6.86 25.50
C ILE A 56 -2.67 6.92 25.31
N THR A 57 -3.12 7.16 24.08
CA THR A 57 -4.53 7.34 23.75
C THR A 57 -4.99 6.39 22.65
N GLY A 58 -6.27 6.06 22.61
CA GLY A 58 -6.90 5.28 21.54
C GLY A 58 -8.38 5.07 21.82
N GLU A 59 -9.07 4.25 21.02
CA GLU A 59 -10.47 3.92 21.28
C GLU A 59 -10.62 3.24 22.65
N GLY A 60 -11.25 3.95 23.60
CA GLY A 60 -11.43 3.45 24.97
C GLY A 60 -10.14 3.37 25.81
N VAL A 61 -9.02 3.92 25.31
CA VAL A 61 -7.72 3.93 26.00
C VAL A 61 -7.32 5.37 26.34
N ASP A 62 -7.03 5.61 27.61
CA ASP A 62 -6.45 6.85 28.13
C ASP A 62 -5.51 6.47 29.30
N LEU A 63 -4.24 6.23 28.97
CA LEU A 63 -3.19 5.83 29.90
C LEU A 63 -2.08 6.88 29.94
N THR A 64 -1.26 6.82 30.98
CA THR A 64 -0.05 7.64 31.07
C THR A 64 1.07 6.79 31.64
N LEU A 65 2.17 6.73 30.90
CA LEU A 65 3.43 6.19 31.37
C LEU A 65 4.23 7.35 31.97
N ASP A 66 4.05 7.56 33.27
CA ASP A 66 4.84 8.51 34.06
C ASP A 66 6.06 7.82 34.68
N GLN A 67 6.97 8.61 35.28
CA GLN A 67 8.19 8.09 35.90
C GLN A 67 7.91 7.00 36.94
N ALA A 68 6.91 7.20 37.81
CA ALA A 68 6.61 6.26 38.89
C ALA A 68 6.09 4.92 38.34
N THR A 69 5.29 4.96 37.28
CA THR A 69 4.82 3.78 36.56
C THR A 69 5.99 3.10 35.86
N TYR A 70 6.82 3.85 35.14
CA TYR A 70 7.99 3.33 34.44
C TYR A 70 8.94 2.58 35.39
N ASP A 71 9.27 3.17 36.54
CA ASP A 71 10.18 2.58 37.54
C ASP A 71 9.64 1.27 38.16
N SER A 72 8.33 1.00 38.02
CA SER A 72 7.70 -0.23 38.50
C SER A 72 7.69 -1.38 37.50
N LEU A 73 8.06 -1.11 36.25
CA LEU A 73 8.07 -2.07 35.14
C LEU A 73 9.45 -2.73 35.00
N GLU A 74 9.48 -3.88 34.32
CA GLU A 74 10.74 -4.58 34.01
C GLU A 74 11.43 -3.92 32.81
N GLU A 75 12.67 -3.45 33.01
CA GLU A 75 13.51 -2.97 31.91
C GLU A 75 14.18 -4.14 31.19
N VAL A 76 14.22 -4.06 29.86
CA VAL A 76 14.93 -4.98 28.98
C VAL A 76 16.05 -4.22 28.27
N SER A 77 17.24 -4.82 28.19
CA SER A 77 18.34 -4.33 27.36
C SER A 77 18.44 -5.15 26.08
N VAL A 78 18.43 -4.47 24.94
CA VAL A 78 18.50 -5.09 23.61
C VAL A 78 19.71 -4.55 22.87
N GLN A 79 20.57 -5.46 22.40
CA GLN A 79 21.61 -5.13 21.43
C GLN A 79 21.02 -5.15 20.03
N THR A 80 21.14 -4.03 19.33
CA THR A 80 20.47 -3.85 18.04
C THR A 80 21.27 -2.95 17.10
N THR A 81 20.75 -2.73 15.90
CA THR A 81 21.28 -1.77 14.94
C THR A 81 20.32 -0.60 14.77
N ASN A 82 20.90 0.58 14.59
CA ASN A 82 20.21 1.78 14.16
C ASN A 82 20.67 2.10 12.74
N VAL A 83 19.70 2.35 11.83
CA VAL A 83 19.99 2.74 10.45
C VAL A 83 19.63 4.21 10.27
N ASP A 84 20.61 5.07 10.06
CA ASP A 84 20.40 6.51 9.99
C ASP A 84 19.75 6.97 8.66
N SER A 85 19.50 8.27 8.53
CA SER A 85 18.91 8.89 7.34
C SER A 85 19.77 8.81 6.05
N LYS A 86 20.99 8.29 6.15
CA LYS A 86 21.92 8.02 5.05
C LYS A 86 22.09 6.52 4.78
N GLY A 87 21.41 5.66 5.54
CA GLY A 87 21.55 4.21 5.46
C GLY A 87 22.79 3.68 6.17
N GLU A 88 23.51 4.51 6.94
CA GLU A 88 24.63 4.04 7.76
C GLU A 88 24.09 3.23 8.94
N VAL A 89 24.66 2.05 9.15
CA VAL A 89 24.25 1.11 10.20
C VAL A 89 25.22 1.20 11.36
N SER A 90 24.72 1.51 12.56
CA SER A 90 25.49 1.51 13.81
C SER A 90 24.93 0.51 14.81
N ASP A 91 25.81 -0.26 15.45
CA ASP A 91 25.45 -1.09 16.60
C ASP A 91 25.18 -0.20 17.82
N VAL A 92 24.10 -0.48 18.55
CA VAL A 92 23.67 0.27 19.73
C VAL A 92 23.01 -0.66 20.74
N GLU A 93 23.26 -0.42 22.03
CA GLU A 93 22.51 -1.05 23.12
C GLU A 93 21.41 -0.09 23.60
N VAL A 94 20.17 -0.56 23.67
CA VAL A 94 19.07 0.24 24.23
C VAL A 94 18.48 -0.43 25.46
N THR A 95 18.08 0.37 26.44
CA THR A 95 17.38 -0.11 27.65
C THR A 95 16.07 0.65 27.83
N GLY A 96 14.98 -0.10 28.02
CA GLY A 96 13.64 0.45 28.11
C GLY A 96 12.61 -0.60 28.53
N ILE A 97 11.33 -0.23 28.44
CA ILE A 97 10.22 -1.16 28.56
C ILE A 97 9.68 -1.55 27.18
N VAL A 98 9.13 -2.75 27.06
CA VAL A 98 8.38 -3.18 25.87
C VAL A 98 6.96 -2.60 25.95
N LEU A 99 6.57 -1.79 24.96
CA LEU A 99 5.31 -1.05 24.96
C LEU A 99 4.10 -1.98 25.09
N PHE A 100 4.08 -3.06 24.29
CA PHE A 100 2.92 -3.94 24.20
C PHE A 100 2.72 -4.82 25.44
N ASP A 101 3.78 -5.09 26.21
CA ASP A 101 3.65 -5.72 27.53
C ASP A 101 2.94 -4.79 28.52
N TYR A 102 3.31 -3.51 28.52
CA TYR A 102 2.63 -2.49 29.32
C TYR A 102 1.16 -2.33 28.92
N LEU A 103 0.86 -2.28 27.63
CA LEU A 103 -0.52 -2.18 27.13
C LEU A 103 -1.36 -3.40 27.54
N SER A 104 -0.82 -4.61 27.34
CA SER A 104 -1.49 -5.87 27.71
C SER A 104 -1.75 -5.95 29.22
N ALA A 105 -0.79 -5.53 30.05
CA ALA A 105 -0.93 -5.49 31.51
C ALA A 105 -2.04 -4.53 31.99
N ASN A 106 -2.35 -3.51 31.18
CA ASN A 106 -3.43 -2.54 31.44
C ASN A 106 -4.75 -2.90 30.75
N GLY A 107 -4.89 -4.12 30.21
CA GLY A 107 -6.14 -4.63 29.65
C GLY A 107 -6.45 -4.12 28.23
N VAL A 108 -5.46 -3.56 27.54
CA VAL A 108 -5.58 -3.21 26.12
C VAL A 108 -5.44 -4.48 25.28
N ASP A 109 -6.38 -4.66 24.34
CA ASP A 109 -6.38 -5.78 23.40
C ASP A 109 -5.41 -5.47 22.25
N VAL A 110 -4.13 -5.80 22.44
CA VAL A 110 -3.04 -5.48 21.49
C VAL A 110 -3.30 -6.06 20.10
N GLU A 111 -4.03 -7.18 20.01
CA GLU A 111 -4.35 -7.80 18.72
C GLU A 111 -5.20 -6.93 17.80
N LYS A 112 -5.98 -6.00 18.39
CA LYS A 112 -6.82 -5.05 17.67
C LYS A 112 -6.08 -3.80 17.23
N ILE A 113 -4.84 -3.60 17.66
CA ILE A 113 -4.06 -2.42 17.28
C ILE A 113 -3.49 -2.67 15.88
N ALA A 114 -3.91 -1.83 14.93
CA ALA A 114 -3.45 -1.83 13.55
C ALA A 114 -2.17 -1.03 13.36
N ALA A 115 -2.08 0.12 14.01
CA ALA A 115 -0.94 1.02 13.95
C ALA A 115 -0.72 1.75 15.28
N VAL A 116 0.49 2.24 15.47
CA VAL A 116 0.87 3.10 16.61
C VAL A 116 1.50 4.38 16.07
N ASN A 117 0.89 5.51 16.35
CA ASN A 117 1.45 6.82 16.03
C ASN A 117 2.31 7.33 17.18
N LEU A 118 3.60 7.55 16.92
CA LEU A 118 4.57 8.07 17.86
C LEU A 118 4.72 9.57 17.65
N VAL A 119 4.54 10.38 18.70
CA VAL A 119 4.52 11.85 18.61
C VAL A 119 5.55 12.46 19.55
N ALA A 120 6.44 13.29 19.00
CA ALA A 120 7.45 14.05 19.73
C ALA A 120 6.95 15.44 20.16
N ASP A 121 7.70 16.09 21.05
CA ASP A 121 7.42 17.45 21.50
C ASP A 121 7.63 18.54 20.42
N ASP A 122 8.47 18.26 19.43
CA ASP A 122 8.77 19.15 18.29
C ASP A 122 7.76 19.03 17.14
N GLY A 123 6.73 18.21 17.31
CA GLY A 123 5.70 17.93 16.30
C GLY A 123 6.07 16.80 15.33
N TYR A 124 7.24 16.16 15.46
CA TYR A 124 7.55 14.96 14.70
C TYR A 124 6.55 13.85 15.01
N GLN A 125 5.96 13.27 13.97
CA GLN A 125 5.07 12.13 14.08
C GLN A 125 5.46 11.04 13.09
N ILE A 126 5.36 9.78 13.53
CA ILE A 126 5.50 8.63 12.65
C ILE A 126 4.53 7.52 13.05
N SER A 127 3.89 6.91 12.05
CA SER A 127 3.10 5.71 12.23
C SER A 127 3.99 4.47 12.10
N VAL A 128 3.88 3.58 13.08
CA VAL A 128 4.40 2.22 13.02
C VAL A 128 3.22 1.30 12.68
N GLU A 129 3.35 0.41 11.71
CA GLU A 129 2.30 -0.56 11.38
C GLU A 129 2.52 -1.89 12.12
N LYS A 130 1.45 -2.69 12.31
CA LYS A 130 1.51 -3.95 13.07
C LYS A 130 2.63 -4.88 12.66
N ALA A 131 2.77 -5.11 11.35
CA ALA A 131 3.81 -5.96 10.78
C ALA A 131 5.24 -5.51 11.16
N MET A 132 5.46 -4.22 11.45
CA MET A 132 6.79 -3.72 11.81
C MET A 132 7.21 -4.13 13.21
N TRP A 133 6.27 -4.24 14.15
CA TRP A 133 6.58 -4.61 15.53
C TRP A 133 6.31 -6.08 15.87
N GLU A 134 5.59 -6.81 15.03
CA GLU A 134 5.52 -8.26 15.11
C GLU A 134 6.91 -8.90 14.92
N ASP A 135 7.73 -8.28 14.07
CA ASP A 135 9.11 -8.70 13.83
C ASP A 135 10.14 -8.04 14.77
N SER A 136 9.74 -7.03 15.55
CA SER A 136 10.65 -6.27 16.43
C SER A 136 9.89 -5.56 17.56
N GLU A 137 10.26 -5.81 18.81
CA GLU A 137 9.55 -5.22 19.95
C GLU A 137 9.67 -3.68 19.97
N LEU A 138 8.54 -2.96 19.88
CA LEU A 138 8.52 -1.51 20.06
C LEU A 138 8.73 -1.16 21.53
N MET A 139 9.79 -0.39 21.81
CA MET A 139 10.22 -0.05 23.16
C MET A 139 10.03 1.44 23.47
N VAL A 140 9.78 1.76 24.75
CA VAL A 140 9.98 3.11 25.31
C VAL A 140 11.27 3.08 26.13
N ILE A 141 12.31 3.75 25.64
CA ILE A 141 13.68 3.67 26.16
C ILE A 141 14.05 4.90 26.98
N THR A 142 14.91 4.66 27.97
CA THR A 142 15.51 5.70 28.83
C THR A 142 17.04 5.67 28.78
N LYS A 143 17.65 4.63 28.18
CA LYS A 143 19.10 4.56 28.00
C LYS A 143 19.50 4.09 26.61
N SER A 144 20.61 4.63 26.12
CA SER A 144 21.27 4.26 24.87
C SER A 144 22.76 4.16 25.14
N ASP A 145 23.39 3.03 24.79
CA ASP A 145 24.79 2.70 25.07
C ASP A 145 25.19 2.89 26.55
N GLY A 146 24.26 2.55 27.45
CA GLY A 146 24.44 2.69 28.90
C GLY A 146 24.31 4.12 29.43
N GLU A 147 24.13 5.12 28.58
CA GLU A 147 23.90 6.52 28.96
C GLU A 147 22.40 6.84 29.02
N ALA A 148 21.99 7.58 30.05
CA ALA A 148 20.62 8.07 30.16
C ALA A 148 20.32 9.07 29.04
N VAL A 149 19.12 8.98 28.47
CA VAL A 149 18.60 9.98 27.53
C VAL A 149 17.85 11.07 28.29
N ASP A 150 17.84 12.31 27.81
CA ASP A 150 17.22 13.42 28.55
C ASP A 150 15.69 13.23 28.74
N MET A 151 15.02 12.76 27.69
CA MET A 151 13.60 12.44 27.68
C MET A 151 13.36 11.10 27.01
N ALA A 152 12.32 10.38 27.46
CA ALA A 152 11.91 9.10 26.90
C ALA A 152 11.89 9.13 25.36
N ARG A 153 12.35 8.04 24.75
CA ARG A 153 12.34 7.87 23.29
C ARG A 153 11.61 6.60 22.93
N SER A 154 11.03 6.53 21.74
CA SER A 154 10.72 5.22 21.18
C SER A 154 12.02 4.57 20.65
N ALA A 155 12.03 3.26 20.57
CA ALA A 155 13.00 2.52 19.79
C ALA A 155 12.34 1.31 19.15
N LEU A 156 12.59 1.10 17.87
CA LEU A 156 12.19 -0.11 17.15
C LEU A 156 13.46 -0.82 16.69
N PRO A 157 13.94 -1.83 17.45
CA PRO A 157 15.20 -2.52 17.19
C PRO A 157 15.32 -3.03 15.74
N GLY A 158 16.49 -2.83 15.11
CA GLY A 158 16.77 -3.32 13.76
C GLY A 158 16.01 -2.59 12.65
N LYS A 159 15.31 -1.51 12.98
CA LYS A 159 14.61 -0.65 12.01
C LYS A 159 15.30 0.72 11.92
N ARG A 160 14.87 1.52 10.94
CA ARG A 160 15.43 2.85 10.66
C ARG A 160 15.28 3.81 11.85
N ALA A 161 16.22 4.73 12.00
CA ALA A 161 16.31 5.71 13.08
C ALA A 161 15.07 6.62 13.20
N MET A 162 14.28 6.73 12.15
CA MET A 162 13.03 7.51 12.17
C MET A 162 11.98 6.94 13.12
N TYR A 163 11.99 5.62 13.37
CA TYR A 163 11.12 5.00 14.38
C TYR A 163 11.64 5.19 15.81
N TRP A 164 12.77 5.89 15.97
CA TRP A 164 13.42 6.17 17.24
C TRP A 164 13.17 7.63 17.63
N VAL A 165 11.89 7.92 17.89
CA VAL A 165 11.36 9.25 18.15
C VAL A 165 11.95 9.78 19.44
N LYS A 166 12.73 10.86 19.33
CA LYS A 166 13.28 11.59 20.49
C LYS A 166 12.18 12.42 21.14
N ASN A 167 12.30 12.65 22.44
CA ASN A 167 11.36 13.46 23.22
C ASN A 167 9.90 12.99 23.01
N LEU A 168 9.68 11.68 23.11
CA LEU A 168 8.37 11.09 22.92
C LEU A 168 7.41 11.62 23.98
N THR A 169 6.28 12.18 23.54
CA THR A 169 5.27 12.77 24.45
C THR A 169 3.92 12.07 24.36
N GLU A 170 3.56 11.52 23.19
CA GLU A 170 2.30 10.83 23.00
C GLU A 170 2.47 9.60 22.09
N ILE A 171 1.69 8.56 22.40
CA ILE A 171 1.52 7.34 21.62
C ILE A 171 0.02 7.20 21.34
N GLN A 172 -0.38 7.26 20.08
CA GLN A 172 -1.79 7.10 19.69
C GLN A 172 -2.00 5.72 19.06
N LEU A 173 -2.85 4.91 19.69
CA LEU A 173 -3.22 3.58 19.24
C LEU A 173 -4.33 3.70 18.19
N ASP A 174 -4.05 3.17 17.00
CA ASP A 174 -5.06 3.04 15.95
C ASP A 174 -5.60 1.60 15.97
N THR A 175 -6.89 1.48 16.28
CA THR A 175 -7.65 0.22 16.30
C THR A 175 -8.62 0.10 15.14
N SER A 176 -8.59 1.04 14.19
CA SER A 176 -9.24 0.86 12.90
C SER A 176 -8.73 -0.45 12.35
N ALA A 177 -9.62 -1.36 11.93
CA ALA A 177 -9.21 -2.67 11.45
C ALA A 177 -8.03 -2.49 10.48
N VAL A 178 -7.00 -3.34 10.60
CA VAL A 178 -6.16 -3.65 9.44
C VAL A 178 -7.08 -4.43 8.49
N GLU A 179 -8.06 -3.73 7.90
CA GLU A 179 -8.26 -3.97 6.50
C GLU A 179 -6.88 -3.63 5.95
N GLU A 180 -6.18 -4.64 5.44
CA GLU A 180 -5.19 -4.41 4.41
C GLU A 180 -5.92 -3.50 3.44
N ASN A 181 -5.70 -2.19 3.57
CA ASN A 181 -6.25 -1.20 2.68
C ASN A 181 -5.53 -1.50 1.37
N GLN A 182 -6.02 -2.49 0.61
CA GLN A 182 -6.17 -2.30 -0.81
C GLN A 182 -7.03 -1.05 -0.89
N SER A 183 -6.35 0.10 -0.87
CA SER A 183 -6.96 1.38 -1.14
C SER A 183 -7.80 1.20 -2.39
N ASP A 184 -9.00 1.75 -2.46
CA ASP A 184 -9.80 1.71 -3.69
C ASP A 184 -9.36 2.86 -4.59
N VAL A 185 -8.08 2.87 -5.00
CA VAL A 185 -7.57 3.96 -5.84
C VAL A 185 -8.22 3.87 -7.20
N ASP A 186 -9.04 4.86 -7.52
CA ASP A 186 -9.67 5.00 -8.84
C ASP A 186 -8.88 5.93 -9.76
N THR A 187 -7.95 6.72 -9.21
CA THR A 187 -7.22 7.74 -9.96
C THR A 187 -5.74 7.79 -9.55
N VAL A 188 -4.83 7.68 -10.52
CA VAL A 188 -3.40 7.98 -10.32
C VAL A 188 -3.04 9.25 -11.07
N LEU A 189 -2.46 10.22 -10.38
CA LEU A 189 -1.92 11.47 -10.93
C LEU A 189 -0.41 11.33 -11.15
N VAL A 190 0.05 11.63 -12.36
CA VAL A 190 1.47 11.53 -12.74
C VAL A 190 2.13 12.89 -12.56
N VAL A 191 2.77 13.10 -11.41
CA VAL A 191 3.18 14.42 -10.93
C VAL A 191 4.18 15.09 -11.86
N ARG A 192 5.16 14.34 -12.40
CA ARG A 192 6.21 14.89 -13.28
C ARG A 192 5.67 15.58 -14.53
N GLU A 193 4.51 15.15 -15.04
CA GLU A 193 3.87 15.83 -16.17
C GLU A 193 2.96 16.97 -15.72
N LEU A 194 2.31 16.83 -14.56
CA LEU A 194 1.40 17.84 -14.02
C LEU A 194 2.11 19.12 -13.59
N ILE A 195 3.32 19.03 -13.05
CA ILE A 195 4.09 20.20 -12.61
C ILE A 195 4.42 21.18 -13.74
N HIS A 196 4.44 20.72 -15.01
CA HIS A 196 4.63 21.62 -16.16
C HIS A 196 3.48 22.64 -16.33
N GLU A 197 2.32 22.37 -15.72
CA GLU A 197 1.14 23.25 -15.70
C GLU A 197 0.97 23.94 -14.33
N MET A 198 2.00 23.91 -13.48
CA MET A 198 2.04 24.55 -12.16
C MET A 198 3.09 25.65 -12.12
N ASP A 199 2.83 26.67 -11.29
CA ASP A 199 3.88 27.59 -10.86
C ASP A 199 4.69 26.94 -9.73
N ASP A 200 6.01 27.05 -9.81
CA ASP A 200 6.96 26.68 -8.76
C ASP A 200 7.16 27.80 -7.72
N GLU A 201 7.75 27.43 -6.59
CA GLU A 201 8.25 28.35 -5.56
C GLU A 201 9.73 28.03 -5.29
N GLU A 202 10.59 29.05 -5.34
CA GLU A 202 11.99 28.91 -4.92
C GLU A 202 12.05 28.70 -3.40
N LEU A 203 12.55 27.54 -2.96
CA LEU A 203 12.74 27.20 -1.55
C LEU A 203 14.16 26.74 -1.25
N ASN A 204 14.61 26.97 -0.01
CA ASN A 204 15.91 26.55 0.45
C ASN A 204 15.94 25.07 0.86
N ASN A 205 16.76 24.29 0.16
CA ASN A 205 17.12 22.92 0.50
C ASN A 205 18.61 22.86 0.89
N PHE A 206 18.90 22.87 2.19
CA PHE A 206 20.27 22.79 2.73
C PHE A 206 21.23 23.89 2.24
N GLY A 207 20.72 25.11 2.04
CA GLY A 207 21.52 26.23 1.54
C GLY A 207 21.55 26.34 0.01
N TYR A 208 20.89 25.42 -0.70
CA TYR A 208 20.70 25.44 -2.15
C TYR A 208 19.24 25.75 -2.48
N GLU A 209 19.00 26.73 -3.34
CA GLU A 209 17.64 27.07 -3.79
C GLU A 209 17.20 26.06 -4.85
N VAL A 210 15.96 25.58 -4.73
CA VAL A 210 15.34 24.63 -5.66
C VAL A 210 13.96 25.10 -6.07
N ASP A 211 13.56 24.73 -7.29
CA ASP A 211 12.16 24.84 -7.71
C ASP A 211 11.33 23.79 -6.97
N ALA A 212 10.33 24.25 -6.20
CA ALA A 212 9.49 23.41 -5.37
C ALA A 212 8.01 23.58 -5.69
N TYR A 213 7.27 22.47 -5.71
CA TYR A 213 5.87 22.43 -6.13
C TYR A 213 4.98 22.08 -4.94
N SER A 214 4.01 22.96 -4.63
CA SER A 214 3.10 22.78 -3.50
C SER A 214 2.17 21.59 -3.70
N LEU A 215 2.17 20.65 -2.75
CA LEU A 215 1.30 19.48 -2.78
C LEU A 215 -0.19 19.86 -2.62
N ARG A 216 -0.47 20.92 -1.87
CA ARG A 216 -1.83 21.49 -1.76
C ARG A 216 -2.34 22.00 -3.10
N LYS A 217 -1.56 22.84 -3.78
CA LYS A 217 -1.94 23.38 -5.09
C LYS A 217 -2.12 22.26 -6.13
N LEU A 218 -1.26 21.25 -6.09
CA LEU A 218 -1.36 20.07 -6.97
C LEU A 218 -2.73 19.39 -6.82
N PHE A 219 -3.16 19.10 -5.59
CA PHE A 219 -4.47 18.50 -5.36
C PHE A 219 -5.63 19.44 -5.69
N GLU A 220 -5.53 20.73 -5.34
CA GLU A 220 -6.56 21.73 -5.68
C GLU A 220 -6.78 21.88 -7.18
N GLN A 221 -5.71 21.72 -7.99
CA GLN A 221 -5.75 21.90 -9.44
C GLN A 221 -6.12 20.62 -10.20
N PHE A 222 -5.60 19.46 -9.79
CA PHE A 222 -5.67 18.23 -10.60
C PHE A 222 -6.38 17.06 -9.97
N GLY A 223 -6.65 17.11 -8.65
CA GLY A 223 -7.21 16.00 -7.89
C GLY A 223 -8.26 16.43 -6.88
N LYS A 224 -8.41 15.62 -5.84
CA LYS A 224 -9.24 15.91 -4.68
C LYS A 224 -8.31 16.29 -3.52
N VAL A 225 -8.64 17.28 -2.70
CA VAL A 225 -7.83 17.54 -1.50
C VAL A 225 -8.11 16.42 -0.49
N PRO A 226 -7.09 15.65 -0.04
CA PRO A 226 -7.30 14.58 0.92
C PRO A 226 -7.69 15.13 2.29
N THR A 227 -8.53 14.39 2.98
CA THR A 227 -8.96 14.68 4.36
C THR A 227 -8.46 13.64 5.36
N GLN A 228 -8.05 12.47 4.85
CA GLN A 228 -7.43 11.39 5.62
C GLN A 228 -5.91 11.41 5.47
N ALA A 229 -5.25 10.61 6.32
CA ALA A 229 -3.80 10.46 6.28
C ALA A 229 -3.31 9.99 4.89
N VAL A 230 -2.11 10.42 4.52
CA VAL A 230 -1.46 10.12 3.24
C VAL A 230 -0.29 9.20 3.49
N LYS A 231 -0.28 8.04 2.81
CA LYS A 231 0.83 7.07 2.86
C LYS A 231 1.81 7.36 1.74
N MET A 232 3.04 7.70 2.08
CA MET A 232 4.15 7.90 1.15
C MET A 232 4.99 6.62 1.06
N ILE A 233 5.44 6.31 -0.16
CA ILE A 233 6.31 5.17 -0.45
C ILE A 233 7.49 5.69 -1.27
N ALA A 234 8.71 5.43 -0.80
CA ALA A 234 9.94 5.78 -1.48
C ALA A 234 10.56 4.57 -2.20
N GLU A 235 11.45 4.82 -3.16
CA GLU A 235 12.12 3.76 -3.93
C GLU A 235 13.05 2.88 -3.07
N ASP A 236 13.53 3.40 -1.95
CA ASP A 236 14.39 2.68 -1.01
C ASP A 236 13.61 1.78 -0.02
N GLY A 237 12.29 1.62 -0.25
CA GLY A 237 11.39 0.83 0.58
C GLY A 237 10.91 1.56 1.83
N LEU A 238 11.22 2.85 1.99
CA LEU A 238 10.63 3.64 3.06
C LEU A 238 9.14 3.83 2.83
N GLU A 239 8.33 3.44 3.81
CA GLU A 239 6.93 3.80 3.91
C GLU A 239 6.72 4.75 5.09
N LYS A 240 5.94 5.80 4.88
CA LYS A 240 5.65 6.79 5.91
C LYS A 240 4.23 7.34 5.75
N THR A 241 3.45 7.31 6.82
CA THR A 241 2.11 7.90 6.83
C THR A 241 2.13 9.24 7.57
N GLU A 242 1.53 10.26 6.96
CA GLU A 242 1.39 11.61 7.51
C GLU A 242 -0.07 12.02 7.57
N THR A 243 -0.43 12.91 8.49
CA THR A 243 -1.77 13.52 8.46
C THR A 243 -1.95 14.36 7.19
N ALA A 244 -3.20 14.52 6.73
CA ALA A 244 -3.49 15.31 5.53
C ALA A 244 -2.92 16.74 5.62
N ASP A 245 -3.12 17.42 6.76
CA ASP A 245 -2.67 18.80 6.94
C ASP A 245 -1.14 18.92 6.91
N VAL A 246 -0.42 18.00 7.56
CA VAL A 246 1.05 17.97 7.54
C VAL A 246 1.54 17.73 6.12
N PHE A 247 0.99 16.74 5.41
CA PHE A 247 1.34 16.42 4.02
C PHE A 247 1.10 17.60 3.08
N LEU A 248 -0.08 18.23 3.16
CA LEU A 248 -0.49 19.33 2.30
C LEU A 248 0.25 20.64 2.58
N ALA A 249 0.91 20.77 3.73
CA ALA A 249 1.78 21.91 4.02
C ALA A 249 3.16 21.80 3.34
N GLN A 250 3.50 20.65 2.75
CA GLN A 250 4.81 20.43 2.14
C GLN A 250 4.83 20.61 0.63
N TYR A 251 6.03 20.55 0.10
CA TYR A 251 6.36 20.66 -1.31
C TYR A 251 7.06 19.39 -1.79
N VAL A 252 7.06 19.21 -3.10
CA VAL A 252 7.95 18.26 -3.77
C VAL A 252 8.93 19.04 -4.66
N THR A 253 10.20 18.65 -4.65
CA THR A 253 11.16 19.09 -5.68
C THR A 253 11.71 17.90 -6.43
N PHE A 254 12.09 18.14 -7.68
CA PHE A 254 12.79 17.21 -8.55
C PHE A 254 14.24 17.65 -8.80
N GLU A 255 14.70 18.67 -8.08
CA GLU A 255 16.06 19.20 -8.15
C GLU A 255 16.87 18.79 -6.91
N PHE A 256 18.17 18.65 -7.13
CA PHE A 256 19.15 18.40 -6.08
C PHE A 256 20.40 19.24 -6.34
N GLU A 257 21.23 19.39 -5.32
CA GLU A 257 22.47 20.16 -5.45
C GLU A 257 23.44 19.48 -6.44
N ASP A 258 23.94 20.24 -7.40
CA ASP A 258 24.91 19.76 -8.38
C ASP A 258 26.16 19.17 -7.68
N GLY A 259 26.43 17.89 -7.95
CA GLY A 259 27.58 17.17 -7.38
C GLY A 259 27.29 16.43 -6.07
N THR A 260 26.05 16.45 -5.58
CA THR A 260 25.59 15.52 -4.54
C THR A 260 24.94 14.28 -5.14
N GLU A 261 24.64 13.31 -4.28
CA GLU A 261 23.79 12.18 -4.66
C GLU A 261 22.37 12.70 -4.96
N ASP A 262 21.81 12.29 -6.09
CA ASP A 262 20.41 12.55 -6.44
C ASP A 262 19.54 11.88 -5.38
N ASN A 263 18.73 12.66 -4.67
CA ASN A 263 17.81 12.18 -3.64
C ASN A 263 16.35 12.49 -4.00
N THR A 264 16.12 12.83 -5.26
CA THR A 264 14.82 13.28 -5.78
C THR A 264 13.99 12.10 -6.28
N PRO A 265 12.66 12.22 -6.34
CA PRO A 265 11.84 13.34 -5.85
C PRO A 265 11.91 13.49 -4.32
N LEU A 266 11.93 14.73 -3.84
CA LEU A 266 12.09 15.05 -2.42
C LEU A 266 10.84 15.74 -1.87
N TYR A 267 10.21 15.12 -0.88
CA TYR A 267 9.17 15.73 -0.04
C TYR A 267 9.81 16.55 1.08
N PHE A 268 9.56 17.86 1.10
CA PHE A 268 10.17 18.77 2.08
C PHE A 268 9.45 20.12 2.22
N SER A 269 9.90 20.88 3.21
CA SER A 269 9.79 22.34 3.28
C SER A 269 10.97 22.88 4.11
N GLU A 270 11.08 24.21 4.19
CA GLU A 270 12.06 24.89 5.06
C GLU A 270 11.73 24.75 6.55
N GLU A 271 10.46 24.48 6.88
CA GLU A 271 9.97 24.45 8.26
C GLU A 271 10.05 23.06 8.89
N ILE A 272 10.05 21.98 8.09
CA ILE A 272 10.16 20.61 8.62
C ILE A 272 11.60 20.20 8.87
N SER A 273 11.80 19.39 9.90
CA SER A 273 13.11 18.84 10.23
C SER A 273 13.58 17.83 9.16
N ASP A 274 14.90 17.65 9.05
CA ASP A 274 15.50 16.76 8.06
C ASP A 274 14.98 15.33 8.13
N GLY A 275 14.67 14.85 9.35
CA GLY A 275 14.13 13.51 9.58
C GLY A 275 12.67 13.34 9.13
N MET A 276 11.95 14.44 8.86
CA MET A 276 10.58 14.39 8.34
C MET A 276 10.53 14.33 6.82
N ARG A 277 11.63 14.68 6.13
CA ARG A 277 11.74 14.67 4.68
C ARG A 277 11.70 13.23 4.15
N VAL A 278 11.12 13.05 2.96
CA VAL A 278 11.10 11.76 2.27
C VAL A 278 11.84 11.92 0.94
N LYS A 279 13.02 11.29 0.86
CA LYS A 279 13.85 11.21 -0.34
C LYS A 279 13.36 10.09 -1.25
N PHE A 280 13.72 10.13 -2.53
CA PHE A 280 13.36 9.10 -3.51
C PHE A 280 11.86 8.80 -3.52
N LEU A 281 11.02 9.81 -3.29
CA LEU A 281 9.58 9.64 -3.19
C LEU A 281 9.07 9.05 -4.51
N LYS A 282 8.43 7.88 -4.43
CA LYS A 282 7.92 7.14 -5.59
C LYS A 282 6.42 7.31 -5.73
N LEU A 283 5.69 7.14 -4.63
CA LEU A 283 4.23 7.18 -4.56
C LEU A 283 3.75 7.95 -3.32
N ALA A 284 2.56 8.55 -3.42
CA ALA A 284 1.77 8.94 -2.26
C ALA A 284 0.31 8.52 -2.46
N VAL A 285 -0.24 7.69 -1.58
CA VAL A 285 -1.61 7.19 -1.61
C VAL A 285 -2.46 8.01 -0.65
N ALA A 286 -3.56 8.57 -1.15
CA ALA A 286 -4.39 9.53 -0.44
C ALA A 286 -5.88 9.27 -0.75
N GLU A 287 -6.57 8.54 0.12
CA GLU A 287 -7.96 8.09 -0.10
C GLU A 287 -8.10 7.25 -1.40
N ASN A 288 -8.97 7.67 -2.32
CA ASN A 288 -9.24 6.99 -3.58
C ASN A 288 -8.33 7.44 -4.74
N GLN A 289 -7.25 8.16 -4.44
CA GLN A 289 -6.30 8.65 -5.45
C GLN A 289 -4.86 8.43 -5.00
N ALA A 290 -3.95 8.34 -5.96
CA ALA A 290 -2.53 8.26 -5.71
C ALA A 290 -1.74 9.25 -6.57
N LEU A 291 -0.58 9.67 -6.09
CA LEU A 291 0.41 10.45 -6.81
C LEU A 291 1.56 9.53 -7.20
N PHE A 292 1.97 9.54 -8.46
CA PHE A 292 3.16 8.87 -8.96
C PHE A 292 4.23 9.90 -9.34
N PHE A 293 5.40 9.77 -8.73
CA PHE A 293 6.53 10.69 -8.90
C PHE A 293 7.72 10.06 -9.67
N GLY A 294 7.65 8.75 -9.93
CA GLY A 294 8.73 8.00 -10.59
C GLY A 294 8.88 8.32 -12.08
N LYS A 295 9.91 7.74 -12.70
CA LYS A 295 10.23 7.89 -14.13
C LYS A 295 9.86 6.66 -14.97
N GLU A 296 9.86 5.48 -14.35
CA GLU A 296 9.50 4.23 -15.01
C GLU A 296 8.81 3.30 -14.02
N ILE A 297 7.72 2.65 -14.46
CA ILE A 297 7.02 1.61 -13.69
C ILE A 297 6.11 0.80 -14.63
N SER A 298 5.99 -0.51 -14.41
CA SER A 298 4.95 -1.29 -15.07
C SER A 298 3.57 -0.91 -14.50
N PHE A 299 2.50 -1.00 -15.29
CA PHE A 299 1.17 -0.73 -14.72
C PHE A 299 0.80 -1.77 -13.67
N GLN A 300 1.25 -3.02 -13.81
CA GLN A 300 1.03 -4.06 -12.79
C GLN A 300 1.62 -3.65 -11.44
N ASP A 301 2.91 -3.29 -11.40
CA ASP A 301 3.57 -2.90 -10.15
C ASP A 301 2.97 -1.62 -9.58
N LEU A 302 2.63 -0.65 -10.44
CA LEU A 302 1.97 0.57 -10.03
C LEU A 302 0.62 0.26 -9.37
N PHE A 303 -0.20 -0.56 -10.03
CA PHE A 303 -1.54 -0.88 -9.58
C PHE A 303 -1.52 -1.70 -8.30
N GLU A 304 -0.61 -2.65 -8.17
CA GLU A 304 -0.41 -3.38 -6.92
C GLU A 304 0.04 -2.44 -5.79
N SER A 305 1.02 -1.57 -6.05
CA SER A 305 1.58 -0.66 -5.03
C SER A 305 0.58 0.35 -4.50
N VAL A 306 -0.35 0.83 -5.33
CA VAL A 306 -1.35 1.84 -4.94
C VAL A 306 -2.70 1.24 -4.57
N GLY A 307 -2.88 -0.09 -4.66
CA GLY A 307 -4.21 -0.69 -4.63
C GLY A 307 -5.10 -0.08 -5.72
N MET A 308 -4.76 -0.21 -6.99
CA MET A 308 -5.65 0.30 -8.03
C MET A 308 -6.93 -0.53 -8.02
N LYS A 309 -8.07 0.14 -7.96
CA LYS A 309 -9.39 -0.48 -8.07
C LYS A 309 -9.46 -1.33 -9.35
N LYS A 310 -10.00 -2.54 -9.22
CA LYS A 310 -10.30 -3.39 -10.38
C LYS A 310 -11.41 -2.75 -11.21
N ALA A 311 -11.13 -2.57 -12.48
CA ALA A 311 -12.02 -1.92 -13.43
C ALA A 311 -12.19 -2.78 -14.69
N ASP A 312 -13.20 -2.48 -15.50
CA ASP A 312 -13.34 -3.12 -16.82
C ASP A 312 -12.27 -2.61 -17.79
N SER A 313 -11.97 -1.31 -17.68
CA SER A 313 -10.98 -0.62 -18.48
C SER A 313 -10.34 0.51 -17.67
N TYR A 314 -9.25 1.04 -18.19
CA TYR A 314 -8.52 2.16 -17.60
C TYR A 314 -8.34 3.26 -18.63
N ARG A 315 -8.67 4.49 -18.25
CA ARG A 315 -8.47 5.66 -19.08
C ARG A 315 -7.13 6.31 -18.77
N LEU A 316 -6.31 6.44 -19.80
CA LEU A 316 -5.01 7.10 -19.77
C LEU A 316 -5.17 8.49 -20.38
N VAL A 317 -4.79 9.54 -19.65
CA VAL A 317 -5.02 10.94 -20.04
C VAL A 317 -3.69 11.70 -20.09
N ALA A 318 -3.40 12.32 -21.23
CA ALA A 318 -2.29 13.23 -21.42
C ALA A 318 -2.60 14.63 -20.86
N ILE A 319 -1.55 15.41 -20.59
CA ILE A 319 -1.66 16.80 -20.12
C ILE A 319 -2.46 17.70 -21.08
N ASP A 320 -2.42 17.41 -22.39
CA ASP A 320 -3.15 18.15 -23.43
C ASP A 320 -4.63 17.73 -23.57
N GLY A 321 -5.09 16.81 -22.72
CA GLY A 321 -6.44 16.25 -22.72
C GLY A 321 -6.66 15.11 -23.71
N PHE A 322 -5.64 14.68 -24.48
CA PHE A 322 -5.71 13.46 -25.26
C PHE A 322 -5.90 12.27 -24.31
N SER A 323 -6.88 11.41 -24.58
CA SER A 323 -7.10 10.22 -23.78
C SER A 323 -7.33 8.98 -24.65
N VAL A 324 -6.97 7.84 -24.08
CA VAL A 324 -7.26 6.50 -24.61
C VAL A 324 -7.79 5.63 -23.48
N GLU A 325 -8.65 4.68 -23.82
CA GLU A 325 -9.15 3.69 -22.88
C GLU A 325 -8.56 2.34 -23.27
N VAL A 326 -7.96 1.64 -22.30
CA VAL A 326 -7.35 0.33 -22.49
C VAL A 326 -8.08 -0.70 -21.63
N PRO A 327 -8.31 -1.92 -22.13
CA PRO A 327 -9.00 -2.96 -21.36
C PRO A 327 -8.12 -3.44 -20.19
N ALA A 328 -8.73 -3.95 -19.13
CA ALA A 328 -8.00 -4.39 -17.92
C ALA A 328 -6.93 -5.46 -18.21
N GLU A 329 -7.19 -6.38 -19.13
CA GLU A 329 -6.24 -7.39 -19.60
C GLU A 329 -5.00 -6.83 -20.31
N ALA A 330 -5.02 -5.58 -20.79
CA ALA A 330 -3.84 -4.94 -21.36
C ALA A 330 -2.84 -4.49 -20.29
N ILE A 331 -3.26 -4.35 -19.03
CA ILE A 331 -2.44 -3.80 -17.92
C ILE A 331 -1.16 -4.61 -17.69
N GLU A 332 -1.21 -5.94 -17.82
CA GLU A 332 -0.04 -6.81 -17.64
C GLU A 332 1.07 -6.59 -18.69
N TYR A 333 0.75 -5.92 -19.81
CA TYR A 333 1.67 -5.66 -20.91
C TYR A 333 2.18 -4.22 -20.94
N GLY A 334 1.65 -3.35 -20.08
CA GLY A 334 1.87 -1.93 -20.17
C GLY A 334 2.84 -1.36 -19.14
N LYS A 335 3.50 -0.26 -19.51
CA LYS A 335 4.37 0.51 -18.61
C LYS A 335 4.39 1.99 -18.91
N ILE A 336 4.77 2.77 -17.91
CA ILE A 336 5.16 4.18 -18.02
C ILE A 336 6.69 4.23 -18.13
N TYR A 337 7.23 5.07 -19.01
CA TYR A 337 8.66 5.29 -19.17
C TYR A 337 8.95 6.70 -19.70
N VAL A 338 10.18 7.19 -19.55
CA VAL A 338 10.64 8.46 -20.12
C VAL A 338 11.05 8.27 -21.58
N ASP A 339 10.54 9.10 -22.48
CA ASP A 339 10.92 9.10 -23.90
C ASP A 339 12.15 9.97 -24.20
N ASP A 340 12.56 10.01 -25.47
CA ASP A 340 13.75 10.75 -25.92
C ASP A 340 13.61 12.29 -25.75
N ASP A 341 12.38 12.79 -25.59
CA ASP A 341 12.08 14.20 -25.34
C ASP A 341 11.88 14.49 -23.84
N GLU A 342 12.29 13.57 -22.95
CA GLU A 342 12.15 13.65 -21.50
C GLU A 342 10.71 13.69 -20.97
N HIS A 343 9.73 13.26 -21.78
CA HIS A 343 8.33 13.14 -21.37
C HIS A 343 7.97 11.72 -20.95
N LEU A 344 7.09 11.59 -19.96
CA LEU A 344 6.51 10.32 -19.58
C LEU A 344 5.50 9.85 -20.62
N ARG A 345 5.66 8.60 -21.03
CA ARG A 345 4.86 7.96 -22.07
C ARG A 345 4.44 6.55 -21.65
N THR A 346 3.31 6.12 -22.21
CA THR A 346 2.81 4.75 -22.04
C THR A 346 3.09 3.90 -23.28
N VAL A 347 3.39 2.62 -23.06
CA VAL A 347 3.52 1.59 -24.10
C VAL A 347 2.92 0.28 -23.59
N PHE A 348 2.43 -0.55 -24.51
CA PHE A 348 1.84 -1.87 -24.26
C PHE A 348 2.50 -2.90 -25.18
N ASP A 349 3.46 -3.65 -24.66
CA ASP A 349 4.25 -4.61 -25.45
C ASP A 349 3.69 -6.03 -25.27
N GLY A 350 3.14 -6.60 -26.34
CA GLY A 350 2.63 -7.98 -26.33
C GLY A 350 1.11 -8.13 -26.31
N TYR A 351 0.37 -7.01 -26.27
CA TYR A 351 -1.08 -6.99 -26.41
C TYR A 351 -1.52 -6.25 -27.69
N ASP A 352 -2.53 -6.77 -28.40
CA ASP A 352 -3.01 -6.15 -29.63
C ASP A 352 -3.99 -5.00 -29.34
N LEU A 353 -3.47 -3.78 -29.27
CA LEU A 353 -4.27 -2.54 -29.19
C LEU A 353 -4.46 -1.87 -30.56
N SER A 354 -4.40 -2.61 -31.67
CA SER A 354 -4.49 -2.00 -33.01
C SER A 354 -5.82 -1.29 -33.29
N GLU A 355 -6.89 -1.68 -32.60
CA GLU A 355 -8.21 -1.03 -32.67
C GLU A 355 -8.34 0.18 -31.74
N VAL A 356 -7.43 0.33 -30.76
CA VAL A 356 -7.41 1.48 -29.85
C VAL A 356 -6.66 2.63 -30.49
N LYS A 357 -7.21 3.85 -30.39
CA LYS A 357 -6.56 5.07 -30.88
C LYS A 357 -5.15 5.19 -30.29
N GLY A 358 -4.16 5.47 -31.12
CA GLY A 358 -2.76 5.58 -30.67
C GLY A 358 -2.15 4.26 -30.16
N LYS A 359 -2.83 3.12 -30.35
CA LYS A 359 -2.41 1.80 -29.84
C LYS A 359 -2.20 1.78 -28.32
N GLY A 360 -3.04 2.51 -27.58
CA GLY A 360 -2.91 2.67 -26.13
C GLY A 360 -1.78 3.58 -25.67
N SER A 361 -0.93 4.08 -26.57
CA SER A 361 0.19 4.94 -26.21
C SER A 361 -0.25 6.38 -26.01
N VAL A 362 0.11 6.94 -24.86
CA VAL A 362 -0.15 8.32 -24.44
C VAL A 362 1.19 8.96 -24.14
N LYS A 363 1.54 10.03 -24.88
CA LYS A 363 2.67 10.91 -24.53
C LYS A 363 2.18 11.92 -23.49
N THR A 364 3.07 12.40 -22.62
CA THR A 364 2.77 13.33 -21.52
C THR A 364 1.64 12.84 -20.62
N ILE A 365 1.69 11.56 -20.24
CA ILE A 365 0.71 10.91 -19.36
C ILE A 365 0.61 11.68 -18.04
N SER A 366 -0.58 12.19 -17.75
CA SER A 366 -0.86 13.01 -16.56
C SER A 366 -1.78 12.30 -15.57
N ARG A 367 -2.61 11.36 -16.05
CA ARG A 367 -3.58 10.66 -15.22
C ARG A 367 -3.92 9.27 -15.75
N ILE A 368 -4.24 8.37 -14.81
CA ILE A 368 -4.82 7.05 -15.05
C ILE A 368 -6.12 6.97 -14.22
N GLU A 369 -7.24 6.62 -14.84
CA GLU A 369 -8.56 6.54 -14.18
C GLU A 369 -9.16 5.14 -14.38
N ALA A 370 -9.67 4.51 -13.33
CA ALA A 370 -10.47 3.29 -13.42
C ALA A 370 -11.84 3.59 -14.04
N ILE A 371 -12.21 2.85 -15.09
CA ILE A 371 -13.48 2.98 -15.80
C ILE A 371 -14.25 1.65 -15.75
N GLY A 372 -15.48 1.71 -15.23
CA GLY A 372 -16.22 0.51 -14.91
C GLY A 372 -15.63 -0.23 -13.70
N GLY A 373 -16.29 -1.29 -13.27
CA GLY A 373 -16.00 -1.97 -12.00
C GLY A 373 -17.05 -1.68 -10.93
N THR A 374 -17.57 -2.76 -10.34
CA THR A 374 -18.35 -2.72 -9.11
C THR A 374 -17.53 -2.01 -8.03
N THR A 375 -18.12 -1.03 -7.34
CA THR A 375 -17.75 -0.84 -5.92
C THR A 375 -18.03 -2.17 -5.26
N GLU A 376 -17.00 -3.00 -5.10
CA GLU A 376 -17.05 -4.09 -4.13
C GLU A 376 -17.22 -3.38 -2.79
N ALA A 377 -18.44 -3.34 -2.28
CA ALA A 377 -18.63 -3.06 -0.88
C ALA A 377 -17.86 -4.18 -0.16
N SER A 378 -16.77 -3.82 0.52
CA SER A 378 -16.06 -4.66 1.48
C SER A 378 -17.07 -5.53 2.23
N GLY A 379 -17.09 -6.83 1.91
CA GLY A 379 -18.13 -7.74 2.36
C GLY A 379 -18.23 -9.01 1.53
N ASP A 380 -17.48 -10.02 1.98
CA ASP A 380 -17.56 -11.44 1.63
C ASP A 380 -16.53 -11.97 0.60
N THR A 381 -15.58 -12.76 1.10
CA THR A 381 -14.45 -13.38 0.37
C THR A 381 -14.81 -14.69 -0.33
N GLY A 382 -16.10 -14.93 -0.59
CA GLY A 382 -16.57 -16.09 -1.35
C GLY A 382 -16.46 -15.86 -2.85
N THR A 383 -15.91 -16.82 -3.60
CA THR A 383 -16.08 -16.84 -5.06
C THR A 383 -17.59 -16.81 -5.38
N PRO A 384 -18.10 -15.84 -6.15
CA PRO A 384 -19.52 -15.71 -6.39
C PRO A 384 -20.06 -16.94 -7.13
N LEU A 385 -21.22 -17.43 -6.73
CA LEU A 385 -21.88 -18.57 -7.37
C LEU A 385 -22.43 -18.17 -8.76
N LEU A 386 -22.97 -16.96 -8.88
CA LEU A 386 -23.51 -16.40 -10.12
C LEU A 386 -23.14 -14.92 -10.24
N LYS A 387 -22.73 -14.49 -11.45
CA LYS A 387 -22.57 -13.08 -11.81
C LYS A 387 -23.82 -12.62 -12.60
N VAL A 388 -24.49 -11.56 -12.17
CA VAL A 388 -25.72 -11.05 -12.81
C VAL A 388 -25.50 -9.64 -13.34
N PHE A 389 -25.87 -9.39 -14.59
CA PHE A 389 -25.68 -8.13 -15.29
C PHE A 389 -27.03 -7.61 -15.76
N VAL A 390 -27.36 -6.35 -15.46
CA VAL A 390 -28.63 -5.71 -15.85
C VAL A 390 -28.33 -4.33 -16.40
N GLY A 391 -28.31 -4.19 -17.72
CA GLY A 391 -27.70 -3.02 -18.35
C GLY A 391 -26.25 -2.84 -17.86
N ASP A 392 -25.98 -1.71 -17.22
CA ASP A 392 -24.67 -1.39 -16.63
C ASP A 392 -24.52 -1.90 -15.17
N ASP A 393 -25.62 -2.30 -14.51
CA ASP A 393 -25.59 -2.79 -13.14
C ASP A 393 -25.02 -4.22 -13.10
N ARG A 394 -24.04 -4.44 -12.23
CA ARG A 394 -23.45 -5.77 -11.99
C ARG A 394 -23.68 -6.19 -10.55
N ARG A 395 -24.20 -7.39 -10.37
CA ARG A 395 -24.47 -8.03 -9.07
C ARG A 395 -23.84 -9.40 -9.03
N GLN A 396 -23.62 -9.89 -7.83
CA GLN A 396 -23.15 -11.23 -7.59
C GLN A 396 -24.12 -11.91 -6.63
N VAL A 397 -24.26 -13.23 -6.74
CA VAL A 397 -25.00 -14.05 -5.79
C VAL A 397 -24.00 -15.03 -5.20
N SER A 398 -23.82 -14.99 -3.88
CA SER A 398 -22.96 -15.96 -3.20
C SER A 398 -23.65 -17.33 -3.10
N GLU A 399 -22.87 -18.38 -2.81
CA GLU A 399 -23.44 -19.72 -2.60
C GLU A 399 -24.37 -19.75 -1.39
N GLU A 400 -24.04 -19.02 -0.33
CA GLU A 400 -24.87 -18.87 0.87
C GLU A 400 -26.19 -18.15 0.56
N GLU A 401 -26.14 -17.02 -0.15
CA GLU A 401 -27.33 -16.28 -0.55
C GLU A 401 -28.25 -17.14 -1.42
N PHE A 402 -27.68 -17.87 -2.38
CA PHE A 402 -28.42 -18.76 -3.25
C PHE A 402 -29.11 -19.89 -2.49
N LEU A 403 -28.41 -20.52 -1.54
CA LEU A 403 -28.93 -21.60 -0.69
C LEU A 403 -29.98 -21.09 0.32
N ALA A 404 -29.92 -19.81 0.70
CA ALA A 404 -30.91 -19.18 1.58
C ALA A 404 -32.25 -18.92 0.88
N LEU A 405 -32.29 -18.91 -0.46
CA LEU A 405 -33.54 -18.78 -1.22
C LEU A 405 -34.41 -20.04 -1.13
N PRO A 406 -35.74 -19.93 -1.35
CA PRO A 406 -36.61 -21.10 -1.39
C PRO A 406 -36.16 -22.12 -2.45
N GLN A 407 -35.68 -23.27 -2.00
CA GLN A 407 -35.25 -24.36 -2.85
C GLN A 407 -36.45 -25.19 -3.34
N ILE A 408 -36.38 -25.66 -4.58
CA ILE A 408 -37.31 -26.63 -5.18
C ILE A 408 -36.53 -27.85 -5.66
N GLU A 409 -37.19 -29.01 -5.65
CA GLU A 409 -36.65 -30.28 -6.17
C GLU A 409 -37.56 -30.77 -7.30
N LYS A 410 -36.95 -31.18 -8.42
CA LYS A 410 -37.64 -31.61 -9.65
C LYS A 410 -36.96 -32.82 -10.26
N HIS A 411 -37.75 -33.84 -10.58
CA HIS A 411 -37.32 -34.93 -11.43
C HIS A 411 -37.46 -34.50 -12.90
N LEU A 412 -36.36 -34.46 -13.65
CA LEU A 412 -36.37 -33.97 -15.03
C LEU A 412 -35.68 -34.96 -15.97
N SER A 413 -36.30 -35.19 -17.14
CA SER A 413 -35.69 -35.91 -18.25
C SER A 413 -35.17 -34.96 -19.34
N ARG A 414 -34.01 -35.30 -19.92
CA ARG A 414 -33.40 -34.57 -21.03
C ARG A 414 -32.95 -35.52 -22.13
N THR A 415 -33.46 -35.34 -23.34
CA THR A 415 -32.98 -36.06 -24.53
C THR A 415 -32.03 -35.18 -25.34
N ASN A 416 -30.78 -35.63 -25.51
CA ASN A 416 -29.79 -34.89 -26.29
C ASN A 416 -30.04 -35.01 -27.81
N SER A 417 -29.27 -34.27 -28.62
CA SER A 417 -29.37 -34.29 -30.09
C SER A 417 -29.04 -35.65 -30.73
N LYS A 418 -28.47 -36.61 -29.97
CA LYS A 418 -28.20 -37.99 -30.40
C LYS A 418 -29.35 -38.95 -30.05
N GLY A 419 -30.43 -38.47 -29.42
CA GLY A 419 -31.56 -39.28 -28.98
C GLY A 419 -31.33 -40.06 -27.69
N GLU A 420 -30.27 -39.74 -26.94
CA GLU A 420 -29.98 -40.34 -25.64
C GLU A 420 -30.70 -39.54 -24.56
N THR A 421 -31.51 -40.22 -23.75
CA THR A 421 -32.24 -39.62 -22.62
C THR A 421 -31.48 -39.85 -21.32
N SER A 422 -31.30 -38.77 -20.54
CA SER A 422 -30.83 -38.80 -19.15
C SER A 422 -31.94 -38.30 -18.23
N GLU A 423 -32.14 -38.95 -17.09
CA GLU A 423 -33.11 -38.59 -16.06
C GLU A 423 -32.35 -38.43 -14.73
N ALA A 424 -32.69 -37.40 -13.96
CA ALA A 424 -32.10 -37.15 -12.64
C ALA A 424 -33.00 -36.24 -11.78
N ASP A 425 -32.76 -36.26 -10.47
CA ASP A 425 -33.40 -35.36 -9.52
C ASP A 425 -32.52 -34.10 -9.33
N TYR A 426 -33.07 -32.92 -9.62
CA TYR A 426 -32.36 -31.65 -9.50
C TYR A 426 -32.94 -30.83 -8.35
N SER A 427 -32.07 -30.20 -7.54
CA SER A 427 -32.51 -29.22 -6.54
C SER A 427 -31.78 -27.88 -6.70
N GLY A 428 -32.52 -26.81 -6.48
CA GLY A 428 -32.03 -25.45 -6.65
C GLY A 428 -33.14 -24.40 -6.57
N VAL A 429 -32.95 -23.25 -7.20
CA VAL A 429 -33.83 -22.08 -7.06
C VAL A 429 -34.65 -21.85 -8.34
N HIS A 430 -35.94 -21.57 -8.18
CA HIS A 430 -36.80 -21.14 -9.29
C HIS A 430 -36.50 -19.69 -9.70
N TRP A 431 -36.57 -19.36 -10.99
CA TRP A 431 -36.25 -18.01 -11.50
C TRP A 431 -37.00 -16.90 -10.77
N SER A 432 -38.30 -17.08 -10.49
CA SER A 432 -39.09 -16.05 -9.80
C SER A 432 -38.55 -15.68 -8.42
N GLU A 433 -37.98 -16.63 -7.68
CA GLU A 433 -37.38 -16.36 -6.37
C GLU A 433 -36.01 -15.70 -6.51
N LEU A 434 -35.20 -16.15 -7.48
CA LEU A 434 -33.91 -15.54 -7.80
C LEU A 434 -34.07 -14.09 -8.29
N ALA A 435 -34.98 -13.85 -9.24
CA ALA A 435 -35.32 -12.52 -9.74
C ALA A 435 -35.82 -11.60 -8.62
N LYS A 436 -36.68 -12.11 -7.74
CA LYS A 436 -37.18 -11.36 -6.58
C LYS A 436 -36.06 -11.00 -5.59
N ALA A 437 -35.18 -11.94 -5.27
CA ALA A 437 -34.03 -11.68 -4.40
C ALA A 437 -33.11 -10.61 -4.99
N LEU A 438 -32.97 -10.63 -6.31
CA LEU A 438 -32.24 -9.64 -7.08
C LEU A 438 -33.06 -8.38 -7.41
N ASN A 439 -34.28 -8.22 -6.89
CA ASN A 439 -35.15 -7.08 -7.14
C ASN A 439 -35.37 -6.77 -8.64
N PHE A 440 -35.59 -7.81 -9.44
CA PHE A 440 -35.89 -7.74 -10.88
C PHE A 440 -37.30 -8.25 -11.20
N ASP A 441 -37.79 -7.83 -12.37
CA ASP A 441 -39.06 -8.32 -12.93
C ASP A 441 -38.89 -9.78 -13.41
N PRO A 442 -39.62 -10.76 -12.85
CA PRO A 442 -39.53 -12.15 -13.29
C PRO A 442 -39.98 -12.36 -14.74
N ASP A 443 -40.74 -11.43 -15.33
CA ASP A 443 -41.25 -11.54 -16.71
C ASP A 443 -40.26 -11.04 -17.78
N THR A 444 -38.99 -10.82 -17.41
CA THR A 444 -37.92 -10.37 -18.31
C THR A 444 -37.33 -11.49 -19.19
N THR A 445 -36.56 -11.10 -20.21
CA THR A 445 -35.73 -11.99 -21.02
C THR A 445 -34.32 -12.02 -20.44
N VAL A 446 -33.72 -13.21 -20.40
CA VAL A 446 -32.42 -13.43 -19.77
C VAL A 446 -31.50 -14.20 -20.71
N THR A 447 -30.28 -13.72 -20.90
CA THR A 447 -29.20 -14.47 -21.55
C THR A 447 -28.36 -15.16 -20.49
N LEU A 448 -28.28 -16.48 -20.55
CA LEU A 448 -27.36 -17.28 -19.73
C LEU A 448 -26.06 -17.50 -20.50
N VAL A 449 -24.94 -17.31 -19.81
CA VAL A 449 -23.59 -17.54 -20.33
C VAL A 449 -22.91 -18.59 -19.45
N ALA A 450 -22.56 -19.72 -20.04
CA ALA A 450 -21.84 -20.80 -19.40
C ALA A 450 -20.33 -20.50 -19.29
N SER A 451 -19.63 -21.23 -18.45
CA SER A 451 -18.18 -21.10 -18.25
C SER A 451 -17.34 -21.41 -19.49
N ASP A 452 -17.87 -22.20 -20.43
CA ASP A 452 -17.25 -22.49 -21.73
C ASP A 452 -17.58 -21.44 -22.83
N GLY A 453 -18.31 -20.37 -22.46
CA GLY A 453 -18.75 -19.33 -23.38
C GLY A 453 -20.01 -19.65 -24.18
N TYR A 454 -20.69 -20.77 -23.89
CA TYR A 454 -21.98 -21.08 -24.50
C TYR A 454 -23.07 -20.13 -24.00
N GLU A 455 -23.81 -19.51 -24.91
CA GLU A 455 -24.86 -18.53 -24.60
C GLU A 455 -26.24 -18.99 -25.06
N VAL A 456 -27.26 -18.78 -24.21
CA VAL A 456 -28.67 -19.05 -24.54
C VAL A 456 -29.54 -17.91 -24.04
N VAL A 457 -30.37 -17.37 -24.93
CA VAL A 457 -31.43 -16.42 -24.59
C VAL A 457 -32.68 -17.20 -24.16
N LEU A 458 -33.17 -16.91 -22.95
CA LEU A 458 -34.35 -17.51 -22.34
C LEU A 458 -35.45 -16.45 -22.19
N THR A 459 -36.63 -16.78 -22.69
CA THR A 459 -37.84 -15.97 -22.54
C THR A 459 -38.53 -16.27 -21.21
N SER A 460 -39.40 -15.36 -20.77
CA SER A 460 -40.08 -15.46 -19.48
C SER A 460 -41.00 -16.68 -19.34
N ASP A 461 -41.52 -17.24 -20.44
CA ASP A 461 -42.30 -18.48 -20.42
C ASP A 461 -41.43 -19.71 -20.10
N ILE A 462 -40.15 -19.72 -20.51
CA ILE A 462 -39.21 -20.79 -20.17
C ILE A 462 -38.74 -20.66 -18.72
N LEU A 463 -38.40 -19.43 -18.33
CA LEU A 463 -37.87 -19.12 -17.01
C LEU A 463 -38.91 -19.32 -15.89
N ASN A 464 -40.17 -18.96 -16.14
CA ASN A 464 -41.26 -19.06 -15.16
C ASN A 464 -42.09 -20.35 -15.28
N ASP A 465 -41.65 -21.32 -16.08
CA ASP A 465 -42.29 -22.63 -16.07
C ASP A 465 -42.09 -23.29 -14.70
N PRO A 466 -43.14 -23.84 -14.04
CA PRO A 466 -43.08 -24.30 -12.66
C PRO A 466 -42.07 -25.40 -12.36
N ASP A 467 -41.57 -26.08 -13.41
CA ASP A 467 -40.61 -27.17 -13.31
C ASP A 467 -39.19 -26.78 -13.76
N SER A 468 -38.99 -25.55 -14.29
CA SER A 468 -37.66 -25.00 -14.61
C SER A 468 -36.94 -24.51 -13.35
N LEU A 469 -35.62 -24.69 -13.26
CA LEU A 469 -34.84 -24.24 -12.12
C LEU A 469 -33.36 -23.98 -12.43
N PHE A 470 -32.73 -23.15 -11.61
CA PHE A 470 -31.28 -23.05 -11.47
C PHE A 470 -30.83 -24.08 -10.42
N ALA A 471 -30.34 -25.23 -10.87
CA ALA A 471 -29.91 -26.34 -10.03
C ALA A 471 -28.47 -26.17 -9.53
N ILE A 472 -28.24 -26.52 -8.26
CA ILE A 472 -26.90 -26.60 -7.63
C ILE A 472 -26.56 -28.03 -7.19
N THR A 473 -27.56 -28.91 -7.09
CA THR A 473 -27.37 -30.34 -6.83
C THR A 473 -28.07 -31.21 -7.88
N GLN A 474 -27.47 -32.36 -8.18
CA GLN A 474 -28.04 -33.44 -8.98
C GLN A 474 -27.96 -34.75 -8.18
N ASP A 475 -29.09 -35.47 -8.10
CA ASP A 475 -29.25 -36.73 -7.38
C ASP A 475 -28.80 -36.64 -5.90
N GLY A 476 -29.08 -35.50 -5.28
CA GLY A 476 -28.70 -35.18 -3.89
C GLY A 476 -27.22 -34.88 -3.67
N ALA A 477 -26.39 -34.87 -4.72
CA ALA A 477 -24.98 -34.48 -4.66
C ALA A 477 -24.76 -33.09 -5.30
N PRO A 478 -23.79 -32.29 -4.82
CA PRO A 478 -23.40 -31.06 -5.49
C PRO A 478 -23.00 -31.32 -6.95
N ILE A 479 -23.43 -30.44 -7.85
CA ILE A 479 -23.00 -30.49 -9.25
C ILE A 479 -21.49 -30.19 -9.29
N GLU A 480 -20.71 -31.05 -9.96
CA GLU A 480 -19.28 -30.82 -10.15
C GLU A 480 -19.05 -29.51 -10.92
N SER A 481 -18.13 -28.67 -10.47
CA SER A 481 -17.82 -27.40 -11.14
C SER A 481 -16.92 -27.60 -12.37
N GLU A 482 -17.16 -26.84 -13.44
CA GLU A 482 -16.23 -26.71 -14.57
C GLU A 482 -15.96 -25.22 -14.82
N GLY A 483 -14.71 -24.78 -14.65
CA GLY A 483 -14.35 -23.37 -14.64
C GLY A 483 -15.04 -22.60 -13.51
N ASP A 484 -15.59 -21.42 -13.84
CA ASP A 484 -16.32 -20.54 -12.91
C ASP A 484 -17.77 -20.98 -12.64
N GLY A 485 -18.29 -21.98 -13.35
CA GLY A 485 -19.71 -22.34 -13.31
C GLY A 485 -20.02 -23.51 -12.37
N LYS A 486 -20.87 -23.27 -11.37
CA LYS A 486 -21.38 -24.30 -10.42
C LYS A 486 -22.88 -24.58 -10.53
N VAL A 487 -23.61 -23.74 -11.26
CA VAL A 487 -25.08 -23.81 -11.38
C VAL A 487 -25.47 -24.28 -12.77
N TRP A 488 -26.48 -25.13 -12.87
CA TRP A 488 -27.08 -25.50 -14.16
C TRP A 488 -28.47 -24.90 -14.27
N PHE A 489 -28.82 -24.32 -15.40
CA PHE A 489 -30.22 -24.06 -15.71
C PHE A 489 -30.83 -25.30 -16.36
N CYS A 490 -31.79 -25.90 -15.68
CA CYS A 490 -32.55 -27.05 -16.14
C CYS A 490 -33.94 -26.58 -16.55
N ALA A 491 -34.21 -26.52 -17.86
CA ALA A 491 -35.53 -26.22 -18.39
C ALA A 491 -36.47 -27.42 -18.21
N SER A 492 -37.76 -27.17 -17.98
CA SER A 492 -38.75 -28.25 -17.86
C SER A 492 -38.91 -29.09 -19.13
N GLU A 493 -39.55 -30.25 -18.99
CA GLU A 493 -39.79 -31.20 -20.09
C GLU A 493 -40.70 -30.63 -21.21
N ASN A 494 -41.34 -29.49 -20.97
CA ASN A 494 -42.10 -28.75 -21.97
C ASN A 494 -41.18 -28.12 -23.04
N PHE A 495 -39.88 -28.02 -22.77
CA PHE A 495 -38.90 -27.35 -23.62
C PHE A 495 -37.84 -28.32 -24.16
N THR A 496 -37.24 -27.95 -25.28
CA THR A 496 -36.16 -28.75 -25.88
C THR A 496 -34.89 -28.67 -25.05
N ALA A 497 -34.06 -29.71 -25.09
CA ALA A 497 -32.78 -29.78 -24.38
C ALA A 497 -31.78 -28.65 -24.72
N ASN A 498 -31.99 -27.90 -25.81
CA ASN A 498 -31.17 -26.73 -26.17
C ASN A 498 -31.30 -25.57 -25.18
N TYR A 499 -32.33 -25.55 -24.34
CA TYR A 499 -32.49 -24.53 -23.30
C TYR A 499 -31.82 -24.91 -21.99
N TRP A 500 -31.20 -26.09 -21.91
CA TRP A 500 -30.42 -26.48 -20.74
C TRP A 500 -29.02 -25.90 -20.84
N VAL A 501 -28.63 -25.14 -19.82
CA VAL A 501 -27.32 -24.49 -19.76
C VAL A 501 -26.56 -25.06 -18.57
N LYS A 502 -25.45 -25.74 -18.84
CA LYS A 502 -24.57 -26.24 -17.78
C LYS A 502 -23.55 -25.18 -17.42
N TYR A 503 -23.09 -25.21 -16.17
CA TYR A 503 -22.02 -24.35 -15.66
C TYR A 503 -22.28 -22.87 -15.94
N VAL A 504 -23.49 -22.40 -15.65
CA VAL A 504 -23.89 -21.00 -15.74
C VAL A 504 -22.93 -20.18 -14.87
N ALA A 505 -22.15 -19.32 -15.51
CA ALA A 505 -21.21 -18.41 -14.86
C ALA A 505 -21.79 -16.99 -14.79
N LYS A 506 -22.62 -16.64 -15.78
CA LYS A 506 -23.15 -15.29 -15.95
C LYS A 506 -24.61 -15.31 -16.41
N ILE A 507 -25.39 -14.39 -15.85
CA ILE A 507 -26.78 -14.09 -16.19
C ILE A 507 -26.82 -12.64 -16.68
N VAL A 508 -27.36 -12.39 -17.87
CA VAL A 508 -27.55 -11.04 -18.42
C VAL A 508 -29.04 -10.80 -18.59
N ILE A 509 -29.55 -9.75 -17.98
CA ILE A 509 -30.93 -9.32 -18.08
C ILE A 509 -30.96 -8.09 -18.99
N GLU A 510 -31.75 -8.16 -20.05
CA GLU A 510 -31.91 -7.07 -21.03
C GLU A 510 -32.94 -6.01 -20.61
#